data_AF-W1Y0I2-F1
#
_entry.id   AF-W1Y0I2-F1
#
_cell.length_a   1.000
_cell.length_b   1.000
_cell.length_c   1.000
_cell.angle_alpha   90.00
_cell.angle_beta   90.00
_cell.angle_gamma   90.00
#
_symmetry.space_group_name_H-M   'P 1'
#
loop_
_entity.id
_entity.type
_entity.pdbx_description
1 polymer ?
#
loop_
_entity_poly.entity_id
_entity_poly.type
_entity_poly.pdbx_seq_one_letter_code
_entity_poly.pdbx_strand_id
1 'polypeptide(L)' 'RPLLESTLQLMSGRVKGRPIRLATAIADDMPCALMGDPRRIRQVITNLLSNALRFTDEGYIILRSRT' A
#
# COMPACT_ATOMS: atom_id res chain seq x y z
N ARG A 1 5.56 9.91 -2.48
CA ARG A 1 4.76 9.73 -1.24
C ARG A 1 3.24 9.76 -1.50
N PRO A 2 2.64 10.78 -2.16
CA PRO A 2 1.17 10.89 -2.28
C PRO A 2 0.47 9.72 -3.00
N LEU A 3 1.16 9.11 -3.97
CA LEU A 3 0.65 7.93 -4.68
C LEU A 3 0.46 6.73 -3.74
N LEU A 4 1.42 6.51 -2.84
CA LEU A 4 1.36 5.41 -1.86
C LEU A 4 0.23 5.68 -0.87
N GLU A 5 0.20 6.87 -0.27
CA GLU A 5 -0.79 7.31 0.73
C GLU A 5 -2.22 7.20 0.20
N SER A 6 -2.49 7.74 -0.99
CA SER A 6 -3.82 7.63 -1.61
C SER A 6 -4.23 6.19 -1.89
N THR A 7 -3.27 5.31 -2.23
CA THR A 7 -3.56 3.88 -2.45
C THR A 7 -3.89 3.17 -1.14
N LEU A 8 -3.25 3.53 -0.03
CA LEU A 8 -3.56 2.97 1.28
C LEU A 8 -4.90 3.46 1.81
N GLN A 9 -5.23 4.75 1.64
CA GLN A 9 -6.55 5.26 2.01
C GLN A 9 -7.68 4.46 1.34
N LEU A 10 -7.52 4.12 0.05
CA LEU A 10 -8.46 3.25 -0.67
C LEU A 10 -8.55 1.85 -0.07
N MET A 11 -7.44 1.29 0.43
CA MET A 11 -7.39 -0.05 1.04
C MET A 11 -7.87 -0.06 2.49
N SER A 12 -7.71 1.04 3.23
CA SER A 12 -8.19 1.17 4.61
C SER A 12 -9.69 0.92 4.74
N GLY A 13 -10.47 1.32 3.73
CA GLY A 13 -11.91 1.00 3.69
C GLY A 13 -12.19 -0.50 3.63
N ARG A 14 -11.31 -1.29 2.99
CA ARG A 14 -11.48 -2.75 2.81
C ARG A 14 -11.10 -3.58 4.04
N VAL A 15 -10.31 -3.02 4.96
CA VAL A 15 -9.96 -3.66 6.25
C VAL A 15 -10.82 -3.21 7.40
N LYS A 16 -11.70 -2.21 7.20
CA LYS A 16 -12.58 -1.72 8.26
C LYS A 16 -13.44 -2.87 8.80
N GLY A 17 -13.30 -3.16 10.08
CA GLY A 17 -14.03 -4.26 10.74
C GLY A 17 -13.41 -5.65 10.58
N ARG A 18 -12.25 -5.79 9.91
CA ARG A 18 -11.46 -7.04 9.90
C ARG A 18 -10.38 -6.98 10.99
N PRO A 19 -9.94 -8.13 11.53
CA PRO A 19 -8.83 -8.19 12.49
C PRO A 19 -7.46 -7.99 11.81
N ILE A 20 -7.38 -7.07 10.86
CA ILE A 20 -6.21 -6.79 10.02
C ILE A 20 -5.86 -5.32 10.14
N ARG A 21 -4.60 -5.04 10.44
CA ARG A 21 -4.05 -3.68 10.48
C ARG A 21 -3.20 -3.42 9.24
N LEU A 22 -3.54 -2.36 8.51
CA LEU A 22 -2.70 -1.82 7.44
C LEU A 22 -1.73 -0.80 8.01
N ALA A 23 -0.46 -0.91 7.64
CA ALA A 23 0.59 0.04 8.02
C ALA A 23 1.51 0.35 6.84
N THR A 24 2.27 1.42 6.97
CA THR A 24 3.30 1.82 6.01
C THR A 24 4.65 2.02 6.66
N ALA A 25 5.69 1.72 5.89
CA ALA A 25 7.05 2.18 6.17
C ALA A 25 7.65 2.71 4.87
N ILE A 26 7.59 4.04 4.70
CA ILE A 26 8.16 4.72 3.54
C ILE A 26 9.53 5.24 3.97
N ALA A 27 10.60 4.78 3.32
CA ALA A 27 11.95 5.25 3.62
C ALA A 27 12.11 6.76 3.37
N ASP A 28 12.92 7.41 4.20
CA ASP A 28 13.19 8.85 4.10
C ASP A 28 14.03 9.20 2.88
N ASP A 29 14.86 8.28 2.42
CA ASP A 29 15.70 8.41 1.22
C ASP A 29 14.93 8.24 -0.09
N MET A 30 13.63 7.95 -0.02
CA MET A 30 12.82 7.68 -1.20
C MET A 30 12.71 8.94 -2.08
N PRO A 31 12.99 8.87 -3.41
CA PRO A 31 13.00 10.03 -4.29
C PRO A 31 11.71 10.86 -4.22
N CYS A 32 11.83 12.18 -4.14
CA CYS A 32 10.67 13.09 -4.09
C CYS A 32 9.76 12.95 -5.32
N ALA A 33 10.34 12.58 -6.46
CA ALA A 33 9.64 12.32 -7.71
C ALA A 33 10.23 11.08 -8.40
N LEU A 34 9.39 10.40 -9.16
CA LEU A 34 9.77 9.22 -9.94
C LEU A 34 9.15 9.37 -11.33
N MET A 35 9.93 9.10 -12.37
CA MET A 35 9.45 9.17 -13.75
C MET A 35 8.81 7.83 -14.12
N GLY A 36 7.49 7.84 -14.36
CA GLY A 36 6.75 6.64 -14.70
C GLY A 36 5.25 6.90 -14.82
N ASP A 37 4.48 5.86 -15.17
CA ASP A 37 3.02 5.95 -15.25
C ASP A 37 2.39 5.74 -13.85
N PRO A 38 1.82 6.79 -13.24
CA PRO A 38 1.24 6.69 -11.90
C PRO A 38 0.05 5.72 -11.85
N ARG A 39 -0.67 5.50 -12.95
CA ARG A 39 -1.81 4.58 -13.00
C ARG A 39 -1.33 3.13 -12.94
N ARG A 40 -0.31 2.79 -13.73
CA ARG A 40 0.30 1.45 -13.72
C ARG A 40 0.93 1.13 -12.36
N ILE A 41 1.66 2.08 -11.78
CA ILE A 41 2.25 1.90 -10.44
C ILE A 41 1.16 1.68 -9.39
N ARG A 42 0.09 2.48 -9.41
CA ARG A 42 -1.07 2.30 -8.52
C ARG A 42 -1.69 0.92 -8.68
N GLN A 43 -1.89 0.46 -9.92
CA GLN A 43 -2.46 -0.85 -10.21
C GLN A 43 -1.63 -1.98 -9.61
N VAL A 44 -0.31 -1.93 -9.78
CA VAL A 44 0.60 -2.94 -9.19
C VAL A 44 0.45 -2.97 -7.67
N ILE A 45 0.52 -1.81 -7.00
CA ILE A 45 0.40 -1.73 -5.54
C ILE A 45 -0.97 -2.24 -5.07
N THR A 46 -2.04 -1.84 -5.77
CA THR A 46 -3.43 -2.25 -5.48
C THR A 46 -3.59 -3.77 -5.57
N ASN A 47 -3.01 -4.40 -6.59
CA ASN A 47 -3.05 -5.84 -6.79
C ASN A 47 -2.31 -6.58 -5.67
N LEU A 48 -1.12 -6.10 -5.30
CA LEU A 48 -0.35 -6.67 -4.21
C LEU A 48 -1.09 -6.57 -2.87
N LEU A 49 -1.65 -5.40 -2.55
CA LEU A 49 -2.44 -5.21 -1.32
C LEU A 49 -3.71 -6.04 -1.32
N SER A 50 -4.39 -6.16 -2.47
CA SER A 50 -5.59 -7.01 -2.58
C SER A 50 -5.25 -8.49 -2.37
N ASN A 51 -4.13 -8.95 -2.90
CA ASN A 51 -3.64 -10.31 -2.65
C ASN A 51 -3.31 -10.51 -1.17
N ALA A 52 -2.59 -9.58 -0.55
CA ALA A 52 -2.28 -9.64 0.88
C ALA A 52 -3.56 -9.71 1.73
N LEU A 53 -4.58 -8.90 1.41
CA LEU A 53 -5.87 -8.90 2.09
C LEU A 53 -6.68 -10.19 1.90
N ARG A 54 -6.51 -10.86 0.77
CA ARG A 54 -7.17 -12.14 0.47
C ARG A 54 -6.56 -13.29 1.28
N PHE A 55 -5.26 -13.25 1.54
CA PHE A 55 -4.50 -14.35 2.16
C PHE A 55 -4.11 -14.07 3.62
N THR A 56 -4.55 -12.95 4.18
CA THR A 56 -4.36 -12.62 5.59
C THR A 56 -5.73 -12.62 6.24
N ASP A 57 -5.93 -13.52 7.19
CA ASP A 57 -7.18 -13.59 7.97
C ASP A 57 -7.11 -12.64 9.17
N GLU A 58 -5.95 -12.55 9.83
CA GLU A 58 -5.69 -11.67 10.96
C GLU A 58 -4.23 -11.18 10.98
N GLY A 59 -3.97 -10.09 11.71
CA GLY A 59 -2.63 -9.55 11.92
C GLY A 59 -2.33 -8.27 11.14
N TYR A 60 -1.22 -8.24 10.40
CA TYR A 60 -0.67 -7.02 9.82
C TYR A 60 -0.29 -7.17 8.36
N ILE A 61 -0.58 -6.12 7.57
CA ILE A 61 -0.06 -5.94 6.22
C ILE A 61 0.71 -4.62 6.19
N ILE A 62 1.99 -4.68 5.81
CA ILE A 62 2.89 -3.52 5.82
C ILE A 62 3.36 -3.23 4.39
N LEU A 63 3.02 -2.05 3.86
CA LEU A 63 3.59 -1.56 2.61
C LEU A 63 4.93 -0.87 2.89
N ARG A 64 6.03 -1.44 2.37
CA ARG A 64 7.38 -0.90 2.54
C ARG A 64 7.93 -0.36 1.22
N SER A 65 8.52 0.83 1.24
CA SER A 65 9.36 1.33 0.14
C SER A 65 10.79 1.52 0.63
N ARG A 66 11.74 1.03 -0.16
CA ARG A 66 13.19 1.20 0.03
C ARG A 66 13.78 1.67 -1.30
N THR A 67 14.82 2.48 -1.22
CA THR A 67 15.62 2.89 -2.39
C THR A 67 16.67 1.84 -2.68
#